data_AF-A0A392UT56-F1
#
_entry.id   AF-A0A392UT56-F1
#
_cell.length_a   1.000
_cell.length_b   1.000
_cell.length_c   1.000
_cell.angle_alpha   90.00
_cell.angle_beta   90.00
_cell.angle_gamma   90.00
#
_symmetry.space_group_name_H-M   'P 1'
#
loop_
_entity.id
_entity.type
_entity.pdbx_description
1 polymer ?
#
loop_
_entity_poly.entity_id
_entity_poly.type
_entity_poly.pdbx_seq_one_letter_code
_entity_poly.pdbx_strand_id
1 'polypeptide(L)' 'MSRVAIYKTAWGKEGVAQSSDLIAAIDAAISDGVDVISISDGKDNLPLFEDPIAIATFAAMEKGVFVSTS' A
#
# COMPACT_ATOMS: atom_id res chain seq x y z
N MET A 1 16.71 -15.51 -2.79
CA MET A 1 17.08 -14.35 -3.64
C MET A 1 15.87 -13.44 -3.68
N SER A 2 16.00 -12.13 -3.47
CA SER A 2 14.88 -11.19 -3.53
C SER A 2 14.94 -10.34 -4.80
N ARG A 3 13.79 -9.81 -5.20
CA ARG A 3 13.61 -8.82 -6.27
C ARG A 3 12.81 -7.65 -5.71
N VAL A 4 13.03 -6.47 -6.27
CA VAL A 4 12.37 -5.24 -5.82
C VAL A 4 11.55 -4.69 -6.98
N ALA A 5 10.27 -4.46 -6.75
CA ALA A 5 9.38 -3.68 -7.59
C ALA A 5 9.06 -2.36 -6.88
N ILE A 6 9.02 -1.25 -7.62
CA ILE A 6 8.81 0.09 -7.06
C ILE A 6 7.50 0.65 -7.61
N TYR A 7 6.61 1.02 -6.70
CA TYR A 7 5.33 1.67 -7.00
C TYR A 7 5.35 3.07 -6.38
N LYS A 8 5.43 4.10 -7.22
CA LYS A 8 5.53 5.49 -6.75
C LYS A 8 4.13 6.04 -6.50
N THR A 9 3.84 6.39 -5.25
CA THR A 9 2.53 6.91 -4.81
C THR A 9 2.56 8.40 -4.45
N ALA A 10 3.71 8.90 -3.98
CA ALA A 10 3.88 10.29 -3.55
C ALA A 10 4.36 11.20 -4.68
N TRP A 11 3.75 12.39 -4.79
CA TRP A 11 4.05 13.37 -5.83
C TRP A 11 4.22 14.79 -5.25
N GLY A 12 4.76 15.69 -6.08
CA GLY A 12 5.02 17.08 -5.69
C GLY A 12 6.25 17.23 -4.79
N LYS A 13 6.51 18.48 -4.37
CA LYS A 13 7.68 18.81 -3.52
C LYS A 13 7.52 18.33 -2.08
N GLU A 14 6.28 18.23 -1.62
CA GLU A 14 5.93 17.84 -0.25
C GLU A 14 5.84 16.31 -0.09
N GLY A 15 5.91 15.55 -1.19
CA GLY A 15 5.86 14.08 -1.13
C GLY A 15 4.50 13.56 -0.65
N VAL A 16 3.40 14.24 -1.03
CA VAL A 16 2.06 13.85 -0.61
C VAL A 16 1.58 12.71 -1.51
N ALA A 17 1.15 11.61 -0.89
CA ALA A 17 0.44 10.54 -1.60
C ALA A 17 -1.07 10.70 -1.38
N GLN A 18 -1.84 10.52 -2.45
CA GLN A 18 -3.29 10.43 -2.32
C GLN A 18 -3.67 8.98 -1.97
N SER A 19 -4.75 8.81 -1.21
CA SER A 19 -5.26 7.46 -0.89
C SER A 19 -5.56 6.66 -2.16
N SER A 20 -6.02 7.29 -3.24
CA SER A 20 -6.23 6.64 -4.54
C SER A 20 -4.94 6.08 -5.14
N ASP A 21 -3.83 6.81 -5.02
CA ASP A 21 -2.53 6.39 -5.56
C ASP A 21 -1.97 5.21 -4.75
N LEU A 22 -2.15 5.21 -3.42
CA LEU A 22 -1.79 4.07 -2.58
C LEU A 22 -2.61 2.82 -2.91
N ILE A 23 -3.93 2.95 -3.03
CA ILE A 23 -4.79 1.81 -3.39
C ILE A 23 -4.35 1.24 -4.74
N ALA A 24 -4.16 2.09 -5.75
CA ALA A 24 -3.73 1.66 -7.07
C ALA A 24 -2.36 0.97 -7.06
N ALA A 25 -1.42 1.44 -6.23
CA ALA A 25 -0.12 0.80 -6.05
C ALA A 25 -0.21 -0.56 -5.35
N ILE A 26 -1.07 -0.70 -4.34
CA ILE A 26 -1.30 -1.99 -3.66
C ILE A 26 -1.95 -2.98 -4.62
N ASP A 27 -2.97 -2.57 -5.38
CA ASP A 27 -3.64 -3.40 -6.38
C ASP A 27 -2.65 -3.88 -7.46
N ALA A 28 -1.81 -2.98 -7.95
CA ALA A 28 -0.75 -3.33 -8.90
C ALA A 28 0.24 -4.34 -8.30
N ALA A 29 0.68 -4.12 -7.06
CA ALA A 29 1.60 -5.02 -6.38
C ALA A 29 1.02 -6.43 -6.18
N ILE A 30 -0.26 -6.53 -5.81
CA ILE A 30 -0.98 -7.81 -5.72
C ILE A 30 -1.04 -8.47 -7.10
N SER A 31 -1.40 -7.72 -8.15
CA SER A 31 -1.49 -8.23 -9.52
C SER A 31 -0.15 -8.72 -10.06
N ASP A 32 0.94 -8.05 -9.70
CA ASP A 32 2.31 -8.40 -10.08
C ASP A 32 2.86 -9.59 -9.27
N GLY A 33 2.11 -10.07 -8.28
CA GLY A 33 2.43 -11.27 -7.50
C GLY A 33 3.58 -11.07 -6.52
N VAL A 34 3.68 -9.88 -5.90
CA VAL A 34 4.70 -9.64 -4.87
C VAL A 34 4.42 -10.44 -3.60
N ASP A 35 5.48 -10.88 -2.92
CA ASP A 35 5.35 -11.63 -1.65
C ASP A 35 5.17 -10.69 -0.44
N VAL A 36 5.78 -9.50 -0.50
CA VAL A 36 5.83 -8.52 0.60
C VAL A 36 5.67 -7.11 0.04
N ILE A 37 4.86 -6.29 0.72
CA ILE A 37 4.73 -4.84 0.48
C ILE A 37 5.31 -4.10 1.69
N SER A 38 6.17 -3.12 1.42
CA SER A 38 6.67 -2.16 2.42
C SER A 38 6.17 -0.77 2.06
N ILE A 39 5.44 -0.14 2.98
CA ILE A 39 4.86 1.19 2.84
C ILE A 39 5.38 2.06 4.00
N SER A 40 5.60 3.33 3.76
CA SER A 40 5.94 4.31 4.80
C SER A 40 4.95 5.46 4.74
N ASP A 41 3.67 5.11 4.91
CA ASP A 41 2.53 6.01 4.83
C ASP A 41 1.32 5.37 5.53
N GLY A 42 0.39 6.19 5.99
CA GLY A 42 -0.75 5.76 6.80
C GLY A 42 -1.74 6.90 7.05
N LYS A 43 -2.94 6.56 7.52
CA LYS A 43 -3.92 7.54 8.01
C LYS A 43 -4.08 7.39 9.52
N ASP A 44 -3.95 8.51 10.23
CA ASP A 44 -4.16 8.55 11.67
C ASP A 44 -5.64 8.75 12.02
N ASN A 45 -6.06 8.20 13.16
CA ASN A 45 -7.36 8.44 13.80
C ASN A 45 -8.61 8.07 12.97
N LEU A 46 -8.49 7.12 12.03
CA LEU A 46 -9.65 6.57 11.31
C LEU A 46 -10.00 5.16 11.84
N PRO A 47 -11.31 4.82 11.97
CA PRO A 47 -11.73 3.44 12.10
C PRO A 47 -11.23 2.61 10.90
N LEU A 48 -10.84 1.35 11.12
CA LEU A 48 -10.25 0.49 10.08
C LEU A 48 -11.13 0.34 8.83
N PHE A 49 -12.45 0.36 9.00
CA PHE A 49 -13.42 0.24 7.89
C PHE A 49 -13.65 1.56 7.14
N GLU A 50 -13.07 2.67 7.60
CA GLU A 50 -13.06 3.98 6.93
C GLU A 50 -11.66 4.36 6.41
N ASP A 51 -10.61 3.65 6.83
CA ASP A 51 -9.25 3.86 6.34
C ASP A 51 -9.04 3.12 5.00
N PRO A 52 -8.91 3.85 3.87
CA PRO A 52 -8.68 3.24 2.57
C PRO A 52 -7.39 2.41 2.50
N ILE A 53 -6.35 2.76 3.27
CA ILE A 53 -5.08 2.03 3.29
C ILE A 53 -5.26 0.71 4.04
N ALA A 54 -5.94 0.73 5.19
CA ALA A 54 -6.27 -0.48 5.94
C ALA A 54 -7.12 -1.45 5.09
N ILE A 55 -8.12 -0.95 4.36
CA ILE A 55 -8.96 -1.77 3.47
C ILE A 55 -8.13 -2.42 2.36
N ALA A 56 -7.29 -1.65 1.66
CA ALA A 56 -6.47 -2.17 0.57
C ALA A 56 -5.42 -3.18 1.06
N THR A 57 -4.77 -2.90 2.19
CA THR A 57 -3.77 -3.82 2.78
C THR A 57 -4.41 -5.09 3.35
N PHE A 58 -5.66 -5.02 3.83
CA PHE A 58 -6.43 -6.20 4.18
C PHE A 58 -6.71 -7.09 2.96
N ALA A 59 -7.08 -6.50 1.82
CA ALA A 59 -7.24 -7.25 0.57
C ALA A 59 -5.91 -7.90 0.12
N ALA A 60 -4.77 -7.23 0.29
CA ALA A 60 -3.45 -7.81 0.05
C ALA A 60 -3.19 -9.04 0.94
N MET A 61 -3.51 -8.94 2.23
CA MET A 61 -3.38 -10.04 3.19
C MET A 61 -4.26 -11.24 2.80
N GLU A 62 -5.50 -11.03 2.35
CA GLU A 62 -6.38 -12.10 1.86
C GLU A 62 -5.81 -12.83 0.62
N LYS A 63 -4.91 -12.17 -0.12
CA LYS A 63 -4.17 -12.75 -1.25
C LYS A 63 -2.83 -13.37 -0.85
N GLY A 64 -2.50 -13.41 0.44
CA GLY A 64 -1.26 -13.97 0.96
C GLY A 64 -0.05 -13.05 0.87
N VAL A 65 -0.27 -11.75 0.63
CA VAL A 65 0.80 -10.74 0.57
C VAL A 65 0.99 -10.11 1.95
N PHE A 66 2.20 -10.22 2.52
CA PHE A 66 2.49 -9.60 3.82
C PHE A 66 2.75 -8.10 3.66
N VAL A 67 2.17 -7.27 4.53
CA VAL A 67 2.34 -5.81 4.49
C VAL A 67 3.01 -5.30 5.77
N SER A 68 4.01 -4.44 5.62
CA SER A 68 4.64 -3.69 6.70
C SER A 68 4.47 -2.19 6.46
N THR A 69 4.03 -1.46 7.49
CA THR A 69 3.87 0.00 7.47
C THR A 69 4.51 0.68 8.69
N SER A 70 4.79 1.98 8.61
CA SER A 70 5.47 2.82 9.62
C SER A 70 4.77 4.16 9.85
#